data_AF-A0A914NLI3-F1
#
_entry.id   AF-A0A914NLI3-F1
#
_cell.length_a   1.000
_cell.length_b   1.000
_cell.length_c   1.000
_cell.angle_alpha   90.00
_cell.angle_beta   90.00
_cell.angle_gamma   90.00
#
_symmetry.space_group_name_H-M   'P 1'
#
loop_
_entity.id
_entity.type
_entity.pdbx_description
1 polymer ?
#
loop_
_entity_poly.entity_id
_entity_poly.type
_entity_poly.pdbx_seq_one_letter_code
_entity_poly.pdbx_strand_id
1 'polypeptide(L)'
;MFNSSETINLNELLNERDKRRLKAVWELFHSELIFLTRQLLVLRNVYKEPLKRCQVEGCLLSVEPDLLFGNLEQLIRISRRFCRSFISLLRDVKNDGPPFNKTTQMIVQLFKRFSKGPSTISAYQAYCINYRATIEYLGTIRQKDERFVDFERICVTDPRCERLQLEDLLISPLQRITRLPILLKEILKHTELQQDRQSLEKVLEQMNENLRTIDDSVQWLHNFERLQQLQRQIVWPSVTEIEPKAFIPDFLKNAVSKQFCENFVAHPRRKLLHEGYLEFIENGRNSDCYCFLFNDMFLVTKVKKVASKSK
;
A
#
# COMPACT_ATOMS: atom_id res chain seq x y z
N MET A 1 41.70 35.93 -0.74
CA MET A 1 41.71 36.05 -2.22
C MET A 1 41.17 34.74 -2.77
N PHE A 2 39.92 34.76 -3.24
CA PHE A 2 39.32 33.65 -3.97
C PHE A 2 39.94 33.65 -5.37
N ASN A 3 40.70 32.61 -5.73
CA ASN A 3 41.18 32.45 -7.10
C ASN A 3 40.04 31.90 -7.97
N SER A 4 39.43 32.80 -8.71
CA SER A 4 38.31 32.64 -9.63
C SER A 4 38.70 32.01 -10.97
N SER A 5 39.51 30.93 -10.99
CA SER A 5 40.12 30.46 -12.26
C SER A 5 40.05 28.97 -12.55
N GLU A 6 39.35 28.15 -11.75
CA GLU A 6 39.15 26.73 -12.07
C GLU A 6 37.69 26.27 -11.87
N THR A 7 36.72 27.06 -12.34
CA THR A 7 35.46 26.46 -12.79
C THR A 7 35.68 25.96 -14.21
N ILE A 8 36.40 24.84 -14.36
CA ILE A 8 36.34 24.05 -15.58
C ILE A 8 34.85 23.80 -15.82
N ASN A 9 34.37 24.23 -16.99
CA ASN A 9 32.98 24.06 -17.39
C ASN A 9 32.74 22.55 -17.58
N LEU A 10 32.50 21.82 -16.48
CA LEU A 10 32.32 20.36 -16.44
C LEU A 10 31.21 19.89 -17.41
N ASN A 11 30.33 20.80 -17.81
CA ASN A 11 29.31 20.57 -18.84
C ASN A 11 29.86 20.43 -20.27
N GLU A 12 31.05 20.96 -20.57
CA GLU A 12 31.67 20.88 -21.91
C GLU A 12 32.45 19.56 -22.13
N LEU A 13 32.87 18.89 -21.05
CA LEU A 13 33.63 17.62 -21.11
C LEU A 13 32.74 16.36 -21.05
N LEU A 14 31.43 16.51 -20.82
CA LEU A 14 30.50 15.40 -20.68
C LEU A 14 29.79 15.11 -22.00
N ASN A 15 29.78 13.83 -22.39
CA ASN A 15 28.92 13.37 -23.47
C ASN A 15 27.44 13.58 -23.09
N GLU A 16 26.60 13.84 -24.08
CA GLU A 16 25.17 14.11 -23.89
C GLU A 16 24.45 12.98 -23.12
N ARG A 17 24.92 11.74 -23.28
CA ARG A 17 24.37 10.59 -22.54
C ARG A 17 24.68 10.65 -21.05
N ASP A 18 25.88 11.05 -20.65
CA ASP A 18 26.24 11.19 -19.24
C ASP A 18 25.45 12.32 -18.58
N LYS A 19 25.22 13.44 -19.30
CA LYS A 19 24.34 14.51 -18.84
C LYS A 19 22.92 14.00 -18.56
N ARG A 20 22.37 13.18 -19.47
CA ARG A 20 21.05 12.54 -19.28
C ARG A 20 21.04 11.59 -18.08
N ARG A 21 22.09 10.78 -17.88
CA ARG A 21 22.23 9.91 -16.71
C ARG A 21 22.23 10.70 -15.40
N LEU A 22 23.05 11.75 -15.32
CA LEU A 22 23.13 12.61 -14.13
C LEU A 22 21.81 13.31 -13.85
N LYS A 23 21.09 13.74 -14.89
CA LYS A 23 19.75 14.31 -14.76
C LYS A 23 18.76 13.30 -14.18
N ALA A 24 18.77 12.05 -14.64
CA ALA A 24 17.91 10.99 -14.09
C ALA A 24 18.26 10.65 -12.63
N VAL A 25 19.55 10.62 -12.28
CA VAL A 25 20.02 10.45 -10.90
C VAL A 25 19.60 11.61 -10.01
N TRP A 26 19.70 12.84 -10.50
CA TRP A 26 19.24 14.02 -9.79
C TRP A 26 17.72 14.01 -9.63
N GLU A 27 16.96 13.62 -10.64
CA GLU A 27 15.51 13.47 -10.56
C GLU A 27 15.11 12.47 -9.48
N LEU A 28 15.80 11.33 -9.36
CA LEU A 28 15.55 10.37 -8.29
C LEU A 28 15.68 10.99 -6.90
N PHE A 29 16.76 11.72 -6.65
CA PHE A 29 17.00 12.37 -5.36
C PHE A 29 16.08 13.55 -5.11
N HIS A 30 15.92 14.43 -6.10
CA HIS A 30 15.08 15.61 -5.99
C HIS A 30 13.61 15.24 -5.76
N SER A 31 13.11 14.22 -6.46
CA SER A 31 11.76 13.70 -6.24
C SER A 31 11.60 13.06 -4.85
N GLU A 32 12.63 12.44 -4.27
CA GLU A 32 12.59 11.96 -2.88
C GLU A 32 12.51 13.15 -1.90
N LEU A 33 13.28 14.21 -2.14
CA LEU A 33 13.23 15.42 -1.32
C LEU A 33 11.86 16.08 -1.37
N ILE A 34 11.24 16.17 -2.54
CA ILE A 34 9.87 16.67 -2.70
C ILE A 34 8.90 15.78 -1.93
N PHE A 35 8.96 14.45 -2.12
CA PHE A 35 8.12 13.50 -1.37
C PHE A 35 8.27 13.67 0.15
N LEU A 36 9.49 13.77 0.65
CA LEU A 36 9.73 14.01 2.06
C LEU A 36 9.15 15.35 2.53
N THR A 37 9.52 16.45 1.86
CA THR A 37 9.29 17.80 2.38
C THR A 37 7.91 18.34 2.09
N ARG A 38 7.37 18.08 0.89
CA ARG A 38 6.09 18.59 0.40
C ARG A 38 4.94 17.64 0.63
N GLN A 39 5.20 16.36 0.90
CA GLN A 39 4.14 15.38 1.13
C GLN A 39 4.16 14.85 2.56
N LEU A 40 5.20 14.09 2.94
CA LEU A 40 5.21 13.45 4.27
C LEU A 40 5.30 14.43 5.44
N LEU A 41 6.15 15.45 5.35
CA LEU A 41 6.27 16.46 6.41
C LEU A 41 5.09 17.42 6.45
N VAL A 42 4.41 17.65 5.32
CA VAL A 42 3.15 18.40 5.30
C VAL A 42 2.08 17.60 6.01
N LEU A 43 1.91 16.33 5.65
CA LEU A 43 0.97 15.43 6.32
C LEU A 43 1.20 15.37 7.83
N ARG A 44 2.47 15.34 8.27
CA ARG A 44 2.80 15.37 9.70
C ARG A 44 2.57 16.73 10.36
N ASN A 45 3.14 17.80 9.82
CA ASN A 45 3.23 19.09 10.52
C ASN A 45 1.99 19.97 10.33
N VAL A 46 1.22 19.75 9.26
CA VAL A 46 0.01 20.53 8.94
C VAL A 46 -1.24 19.78 9.40
N TYR A 47 -1.26 18.45 9.33
CA TYR A 47 -2.43 17.67 9.71
C TYR A 47 -2.24 16.93 11.04
N LYS A 48 -1.27 15.99 11.12
CA LYS A 48 -1.15 15.11 12.31
C LYS A 48 -0.82 15.85 13.60
N GLU A 49 0.17 16.73 13.60
CA GLU A 49 0.59 17.48 14.79
C GLU A 49 -0.48 18.49 15.24
N PRO A 50 -1.09 19.31 14.35
CA PRO A 50 -2.20 20.18 14.73
C PRO A 50 -3.42 19.43 15.24
N LEU A 51 -3.80 18.29 14.62
CA LEU A 51 -4.89 17.44 15.12
C LEU A 51 -4.63 17.02 16.57
N LYS A 52 -3.42 16.56 16.88
CA LYS A 52 -3.06 16.17 18.26
C LYS A 52 -3.11 17.36 19.23
N ARG A 53 -2.77 18.57 18.79
CA ARG A 53 -2.90 19.78 19.63
C ARG A 53 -4.36 20.10 19.92
N CYS A 54 -5.23 20.05 18.92
CA CYS A 54 -6.66 20.19 19.11
C CYS A 54 -7.21 19.16 20.12
N GLN A 55 -6.70 17.92 20.09
CA GLN A 55 -7.08 16.88 21.05
C GLN A 55 -6.65 17.18 22.49
N VAL A 56 -5.46 17.74 22.69
CA VAL A 56 -5.01 18.20 24.02
C VAL A 56 -5.93 19.32 24.54
N GLU A 57 -6.45 20.16 23.65
CA GLU A 57 -7.41 21.23 23.97
C GLU A 57 -8.87 20.75 24.11
N GLY A 58 -9.14 19.44 23.96
CA GLY A 58 -10.48 18.85 24.11
C GLY A 58 -11.33 18.82 22.84
N CYS A 59 -10.76 19.15 21.68
CA CYS A 59 -11.41 19.13 20.37
C CYS A 59 -11.03 17.86 19.57
N LEU A 60 -11.89 17.42 18.64
CA LEU A 60 -11.60 16.30 17.71
C LEU A 60 -11.18 14.98 18.42
N LEU A 61 -11.67 14.74 19.64
CA LEU A 61 -11.35 13.55 20.44
C LEU A 61 -11.86 12.24 19.82
N SER A 62 -12.86 12.34 18.94
CA SER A 62 -13.45 11.24 18.16
C SER A 62 -12.54 10.75 17.02
N VAL A 63 -11.53 11.54 16.64
CA VAL A 63 -10.65 11.26 15.51
C VAL A 63 -9.43 10.48 16.00
N GLU A 64 -9.21 9.28 15.49
CA GLU A 64 -8.06 8.45 15.83
C GLU A 64 -6.90 8.74 14.86
N PRO A 65 -5.81 9.39 15.31
CA PRO A 65 -4.72 9.78 14.41
C PRO A 65 -3.98 8.58 13.81
N ASP A 66 -3.95 7.45 14.50
CA ASP A 66 -3.27 6.24 14.02
C ASP A 66 -4.03 5.54 12.90
N LEU A 67 -5.38 5.63 12.89
CA LEU A 67 -6.20 5.16 11.77
C LEU A 67 -6.09 6.07 10.54
N LEU A 68 -5.88 7.38 10.74
CA LEU A 68 -5.80 8.35 9.64
C LEU A 68 -4.41 8.45 9.01
N PHE A 69 -3.34 8.33 9.81
CA PHE A 69 -1.96 8.54 9.34
C PHE A 69 -1.10 7.27 9.36
N GLY A 70 -1.60 6.16 9.90
CA GLY A 70 -0.89 4.88 9.95
C GLY A 70 0.56 5.00 10.46
N ASN A 71 1.48 4.34 9.77
CA ASN A 71 2.91 4.35 10.07
C ASN A 71 3.69 5.52 9.46
N LEU A 72 3.09 6.71 9.31
CA LEU A 72 3.70 7.91 8.73
C LEU A 72 5.12 8.23 9.25
N GLU A 73 5.36 8.14 10.56
CA GLU A 73 6.69 8.45 11.14
C GLU A 73 7.77 7.49 10.63
N GLN A 74 7.41 6.24 10.39
CA GLN A 74 8.31 5.23 9.83
C GLN A 74 8.69 5.59 8.39
N LEU A 75 7.70 5.98 7.57
CA LEU A 75 7.93 6.42 6.18
C LEU A 75 8.81 7.68 6.11
N ILE A 76 8.58 8.65 7.00
CA ILE A 76 9.42 9.85 7.11
C ILE A 76 10.87 9.47 7.45
N ARG A 77 11.07 8.54 8.40
CA ARG A 77 12.41 8.08 8.77
C ARG A 77 13.10 7.37 7.60
N ILE A 78 12.38 6.55 6.86
CA ILE A 78 12.89 5.85 5.67
C ILE A 78 13.33 6.87 4.61
N SER A 79 12.45 7.81 4.27
CA SER A 79 12.74 8.82 3.24
C SER A 79 13.91 9.73 3.64
N ARG A 80 13.96 10.20 4.89
CA ARG A 80 15.13 10.93 5.44
C ARG A 80 16.42 10.11 5.34
N ARG A 81 16.36 8.82 5.65
CA ARG A 81 17.53 7.92 5.56
C ARG A 81 17.97 7.74 4.11
N PHE A 82 17.04 7.65 3.16
CA PHE A 82 17.36 7.61 1.73
C PHE A 82 18.12 8.88 1.31
N CYS A 83 17.58 10.07 1.62
CA CYS A 83 18.21 11.34 1.29
C CYS A 83 19.60 11.48 1.93
N ARG A 84 19.75 11.13 3.21
CA ARG A 84 21.05 11.15 3.91
C ARG A 84 22.05 10.18 3.29
N SER A 85 21.59 8.97 2.93
CA SER A 85 22.43 7.97 2.28
C SER A 85 22.89 8.44 0.91
N PHE A 86 22.00 9.09 0.14
CA PHE A 86 22.34 9.68 -1.15
C PHE A 86 23.41 10.75 -1.00
N ILE A 87 23.23 11.71 -0.08
CA ILE A 87 24.22 12.80 0.13
C ILE A 87 25.57 12.24 0.59
N SER A 88 25.57 11.25 1.49
CA SER A 88 26.78 10.59 1.96
C SER A 88 27.54 9.94 0.80
N LEU A 89 26.85 9.11 0.01
CA LEU A 89 27.46 8.41 -1.12
C LEU A 89 27.94 9.37 -2.21
N LEU A 90 27.22 10.48 -2.43
CA LEU A 90 27.63 11.52 -3.38
C LEU A 90 28.93 12.20 -2.96
N ARG A 91 29.14 12.41 -1.65
CA ARG A 91 30.39 12.97 -1.10
C ARG A 91 31.56 12.01 -1.31
N ASP A 92 31.34 10.72 -1.07
CA ASP A 92 32.37 9.69 -1.25
C ASP A 92 32.83 9.63 -2.72
N VAL A 93 31.90 9.74 -3.68
CA VAL A 93 32.20 9.76 -5.12
C VAL A 93 33.01 11.00 -5.53
N LYS A 94 32.74 12.18 -4.93
CA LYS A 94 33.49 13.41 -5.25
C LYS A 94 34.94 13.40 -4.79
N ASN A 95 35.26 12.64 -3.75
CA ASN A 95 36.60 12.58 -3.18
C ASN A 95 37.54 11.60 -3.91
N ASP A 96 37.01 10.75 -4.80
CA ASP A 96 37.69 9.54 -5.30
C ASP A 96 37.84 9.53 -6.84
N GLY A 97 37.98 10.73 -7.45
CA GLY A 97 38.19 10.95 -8.89
C GLY A 97 36.98 11.57 -9.63
N PRO A 98 37.01 11.63 -10.98
CA PRO A 98 35.93 12.25 -11.74
C PRO A 98 34.59 11.55 -11.46
N PRO A 99 33.54 12.29 -11.04
CA PRO A 99 32.34 11.73 -10.39
C PRO A 99 31.46 10.87 -11.32
N PHE A 100 31.70 10.94 -12.63
CA PHE A 100 30.76 10.48 -13.65
C PHE A 100 30.74 8.97 -13.81
N ASN A 101 31.89 8.30 -13.70
CA ASN A 101 31.98 6.86 -13.91
C ASN A 101 31.48 6.04 -12.71
N LYS A 102 31.38 6.64 -11.52
CA LYS A 102 30.98 5.94 -10.28
C LYS A 102 29.53 6.21 -9.84
N THR A 103 28.80 7.08 -10.55
CA THR A 103 27.43 7.46 -10.16
C THR A 103 26.45 6.28 -10.22
N THR A 104 26.60 5.35 -11.17
CA THR A 104 25.73 4.17 -11.22
C THR A 104 25.97 3.23 -10.04
N GLN A 105 27.24 3.02 -9.68
CA GLN A 105 27.61 2.22 -8.51
C GLN A 105 27.10 2.84 -7.21
N MET A 106 27.13 4.17 -7.11
CA MET A 106 26.52 4.93 -6.02
C MET A 106 25.02 4.62 -5.88
N ILE A 107 24.26 4.61 -6.98
CA ILE A 107 22.83 4.24 -6.98
C ILE A 107 22.63 2.78 -6.56
N VAL A 108 23.44 1.86 -7.07
CA VAL A 108 23.38 0.44 -6.66
C VAL A 108 23.61 0.31 -5.15
N GLN A 109 24.61 1.00 -4.60
CA GLN A 109 24.88 0.99 -3.16
C GLN A 109 23.75 1.64 -2.35
N LEU A 110 23.16 2.73 -2.85
CA LEU A 110 22.03 3.40 -2.23
C LEU A 110 20.84 2.45 -2.08
N PHE A 111 20.46 1.75 -3.14
CA PHE A 111 19.34 0.80 -3.10
C PHE A 111 19.68 -0.46 -2.31
N LYS A 112 20.94 -0.91 -2.32
CA LYS A 112 21.38 -1.94 -1.36
C LYS A 112 21.17 -1.49 0.08
N ARG A 113 21.49 -0.23 0.43
CA ARG A 113 21.24 0.33 1.78
C ARG A 113 19.76 0.52 2.08
N PHE A 114 18.95 0.84 1.07
CA PHE A 114 17.50 0.99 1.17
C PHE A 114 16.80 -0.36 1.44
N SER A 115 17.21 -1.41 0.72
CA SER A 115 16.64 -2.76 0.80
C SER A 115 17.22 -3.62 1.92
N LYS A 116 18.44 -3.34 2.43
CA LYS A 116 19.04 -4.07 3.56
C LYS A 116 18.26 -3.94 4.87
N GLY A 117 17.36 -2.96 4.99
CA GLY A 117 16.49 -2.84 6.15
C GLY A 117 15.21 -3.65 5.92
N PRO A 118 14.97 -4.78 6.65
CA PRO A 118 13.67 -5.45 6.62
C PRO A 118 12.51 -4.50 6.95
N SER A 119 12.79 -3.37 7.62
CA SER A 119 11.82 -2.33 7.91
C SER A 119 11.31 -1.51 6.72
N THR A 120 12.04 -1.41 5.60
CA THR A 120 11.66 -0.45 4.54
C THR A 120 10.47 -0.95 3.74
N ILE A 121 10.61 -2.13 3.11
CA ILE A 121 9.56 -2.70 2.27
C ILE A 121 8.35 -3.07 3.13
N SER A 122 8.56 -3.65 4.32
CA SER A 122 7.47 -3.95 5.26
C SER A 122 6.73 -2.69 5.73
N ALA A 123 7.39 -1.53 5.85
CA ALA A 123 6.69 -0.28 6.18
C ALA A 123 5.77 0.17 5.05
N TYR A 124 6.23 0.14 3.81
CA TYR A 124 5.39 0.45 2.65
C TYR A 124 4.26 -0.57 2.49
N GLN A 125 4.55 -1.86 2.69
CA GLN A 125 3.55 -2.94 2.68
C GLN A 125 2.45 -2.69 3.72
N ALA A 126 2.82 -2.40 4.98
CA ALA A 126 1.87 -2.08 6.04
C ALA A 126 1.02 -0.84 5.72
N TYR A 127 1.63 0.18 5.12
CA TYR A 127 0.89 1.37 4.69
C TYR A 127 -0.10 1.06 3.57
N CYS A 128 0.31 0.31 2.53
CA CYS A 128 -0.55 -0.06 1.41
C CYS A 128 -1.73 -0.94 1.85
N ILE A 129 -1.51 -1.90 2.75
CA ILE A 129 -2.55 -2.76 3.31
C ILE A 129 -3.63 -1.94 4.02
N ASN A 130 -3.22 -0.92 4.79
CA ASN A 130 -4.14 -0.11 5.58
C ASN A 130 -4.73 1.09 4.81
N TYR A 131 -4.24 1.39 3.60
CA TYR A 131 -4.63 2.60 2.85
C TYR A 131 -6.14 2.65 2.59
N ARG A 132 -6.75 1.53 2.19
CA ARG A 132 -8.19 1.48 1.94
C ARG A 132 -9.01 1.81 3.20
N ALA A 133 -8.69 1.15 4.31
CA ALA A 133 -9.34 1.41 5.59
C ALA A 133 -9.14 2.87 6.05
N THR A 134 -7.97 3.46 5.77
CA THR A 134 -7.67 4.87 6.06
C THR A 134 -8.60 5.81 5.29
N ILE A 135 -8.82 5.57 3.99
CA ILE A 135 -9.72 6.40 3.16
C ILE A 135 -11.18 6.21 3.56
N GLU A 136 -11.61 4.98 3.85
CA GLU A 136 -12.96 4.70 4.36
C GLU A 136 -13.20 5.39 5.71
N TYR A 137 -12.19 5.40 6.59
CA TYR A 137 -12.22 6.10 7.85
C TYR A 137 -12.28 7.62 7.67
N LEU A 138 -11.47 8.20 6.79
CA LEU A 138 -11.52 9.62 6.44
C LEU A 138 -12.92 10.03 5.96
N GLY A 139 -13.52 9.26 5.05
CA GLY A 139 -14.88 9.50 4.58
C GLY A 139 -15.91 9.43 5.71
N THR A 140 -15.76 8.47 6.63
CA THR A 140 -16.63 8.32 7.80
C THR A 140 -16.53 9.51 8.76
N ILE A 141 -15.32 10.01 9.02
CA ILE A 141 -15.12 11.18 9.91
C ILE A 141 -15.71 12.43 9.29
N ARG A 142 -15.46 12.68 7.99
CA ARG A 142 -16.02 13.84 7.27
C ARG A 142 -17.55 13.89 7.32
N GLN A 143 -18.21 12.72 7.35
CA GLN A 143 -19.67 12.64 7.49
C GLN A 143 -20.16 12.81 8.94
N LYS A 144 -19.37 12.37 9.93
CA LYS A 144 -19.80 12.31 11.33
C LYS A 144 -19.43 13.53 12.16
N ASP A 145 -18.35 14.25 11.82
CA ASP A 145 -17.83 15.35 12.61
C ASP A 145 -17.53 16.58 11.74
N GLU A 146 -18.45 17.54 11.73
CA GLU A 146 -18.32 18.80 10.98
C GLU A 146 -17.07 19.61 11.42
N ARG A 147 -16.67 19.50 12.69
CA ARG A 147 -15.47 20.18 13.19
C ARG A 147 -14.20 19.65 12.53
N PHE A 148 -14.19 18.37 12.14
CA PHE A 148 -13.08 17.81 11.38
C PHE A 148 -13.02 18.38 9.96
N VAL A 149 -14.17 18.60 9.33
CA VAL A 149 -14.25 19.24 8.01
C VAL A 149 -13.72 20.68 8.09
N ASP A 150 -14.07 21.42 9.13
CA ASP A 150 -13.52 22.75 9.38
C ASP A 150 -12.01 22.74 9.62
N PHE A 151 -11.54 21.80 10.44
CA PHE A 151 -10.12 21.59 10.68
C PHE A 151 -9.35 21.29 9.37
N GLU A 152 -9.87 20.38 8.55
CA GLU A 152 -9.29 20.02 7.26
C GLU A 152 -9.25 21.23 6.32
N ARG A 153 -10.34 22.01 6.26
CA ARG A 153 -10.41 23.24 5.47
C ARG A 153 -9.34 24.25 5.90
N ILE A 154 -9.14 24.44 7.21
CA ILE A 154 -8.07 25.32 7.73
C ILE A 154 -6.69 24.77 7.32
N CYS A 155 -6.46 23.47 7.44
CA CYS A 155 -5.19 22.84 7.09
C CYS A 155 -4.84 23.00 5.60
N VAL A 156 -5.81 22.89 4.70
CA VAL A 156 -5.61 23.06 3.25
C VAL A 156 -5.18 24.49 2.89
N THR A 157 -5.53 25.50 3.70
CA THR A 157 -5.08 26.89 3.48
C THR A 157 -3.60 27.12 3.79
N ASP A 158 -2.93 26.18 4.47
CA ASP A 158 -1.50 26.29 4.75
C ASP A 158 -0.71 26.33 3.43
N PRO A 159 0.18 27.32 3.22
CA PRO A 159 0.92 27.46 1.97
C PRO A 159 1.80 26.24 1.65
N ARG A 160 2.16 25.43 2.66
CA ARG A 160 2.95 24.19 2.48
C ARG A 160 2.16 23.09 1.80
N CYS A 161 0.82 23.13 1.82
CA CYS A 161 -0.03 22.16 1.15
C CYS A 161 -0.02 22.32 -0.39
N GLU A 162 0.34 23.49 -0.91
CA GLU A 162 0.39 23.76 -2.37
C GLU A 162 -0.91 23.35 -3.10
N ARG A 163 -2.07 23.53 -2.45
CA ARG A 163 -3.43 23.15 -2.90
C ARG A 163 -3.72 21.64 -2.94
N LEU A 164 -2.79 20.79 -2.49
CA LEU A 164 -3.06 19.36 -2.32
C LEU A 164 -4.07 19.14 -1.19
N GLN A 165 -5.06 18.29 -1.47
CA GLN A 165 -6.01 17.82 -0.46
C GLN A 165 -5.37 16.75 0.41
N LEU A 166 -5.99 16.45 1.55
CA LEU A 166 -5.51 15.40 2.46
C LEU A 166 -5.41 14.03 1.76
N GLU A 167 -6.37 13.69 0.90
CA GLU A 167 -6.36 12.45 0.12
C GLU A 167 -5.15 12.36 -0.82
N ASP A 168 -4.77 13.46 -1.47
CA ASP A 168 -3.61 13.52 -2.37
C ASP A 168 -2.30 13.25 -1.60
N LEU A 169 -2.22 13.73 -0.36
CA LEU A 169 -1.09 13.50 0.52
C LEU A 169 -1.06 12.06 1.03
N LEU A 170 -2.22 11.48 1.36
CA LEU A 170 -2.36 10.11 1.86
C LEU A 170 -2.02 9.06 0.81
N ILE A 171 -2.29 9.29 -0.48
CA ILE A 171 -1.92 8.34 -1.54
C ILE A 171 -0.44 8.43 -1.95
N SER A 172 0.25 9.51 -1.58
CA SER A 172 1.63 9.76 -2.03
C SER A 172 2.64 8.62 -1.73
N PRO A 173 2.58 7.87 -0.60
CA PRO A 173 3.51 6.75 -0.39
C PRO A 173 3.32 5.58 -1.37
N LEU A 174 2.08 5.31 -1.78
CA LEU A 174 1.76 4.27 -2.78
C LEU A 174 2.32 4.67 -4.16
N GLN A 175 2.14 5.94 -4.51
CA GLN A 175 2.69 6.50 -5.74
C GLN A 175 4.23 6.52 -5.71
N ARG A 176 4.83 6.76 -4.54
CA ARG A 176 6.29 6.83 -4.42
C ARG A 176 6.93 5.47 -4.65
N ILE A 177 6.45 4.42 -3.98
CA ILE A 177 7.05 3.09 -4.09
C ILE A 177 6.95 2.55 -5.52
N THR A 178 5.85 2.83 -6.23
CA THR A 178 5.63 2.42 -7.62
C THR A 178 6.45 3.23 -8.64
N ARG A 179 6.86 4.47 -8.31
CA ARG A 179 7.69 5.32 -9.18
C ARG A 179 9.19 4.97 -9.14
N LEU A 180 9.70 4.37 -8.05
CA LEU A 180 11.13 4.04 -7.92
C LEU A 180 11.68 3.14 -9.05
N PRO A 181 11.00 2.05 -9.48
CA PRO A 181 11.46 1.28 -10.64
C PRO A 181 11.52 2.08 -11.94
N ILE A 182 10.59 3.03 -12.14
CA ILE A 182 10.56 3.88 -13.35
C ILE A 182 11.80 4.78 -13.38
N LEU A 183 12.13 5.40 -12.24
CA LEU A 183 13.33 6.22 -12.10
C LEU A 183 14.62 5.40 -12.31
N LEU A 184 14.65 4.17 -11.80
CA LEU A 184 15.77 3.24 -12.02
C LEU A 184 15.92 2.84 -13.50
N LYS A 185 14.81 2.62 -14.22
CA LYS A 185 14.82 2.34 -15.67
C LYS A 185 15.42 3.48 -16.47
N GLU A 186 15.08 4.73 -16.15
CA GLU A 186 15.66 5.89 -16.81
C GLU A 186 17.17 6.01 -16.59
N ILE A 187 17.66 5.71 -15.37
CA ILE A 187 19.11 5.65 -15.10
C ILE A 187 19.79 4.53 -15.91
N LEU A 188 19.15 3.35 -16.00
CA LEU A 188 19.66 2.20 -16.74
C LEU A 188 19.80 2.48 -18.24
N LYS A 189 18.84 3.20 -18.83
CA LYS A 189 18.87 3.60 -20.25
C LYS A 189 20.14 4.37 -20.62
N HIS A 190 20.65 5.17 -19.70
CA HIS A 190 21.82 6.03 -19.89
C HIS A 190 23.12 5.47 -19.28
N THR A 191 23.13 4.22 -18.83
CA THR A 191 24.33 3.54 -18.31
C THR A 191 25.02 2.73 -19.42
N GLU A 192 26.32 2.93 -19.63
CA GLU A 192 27.09 2.28 -20.71
C GLU A 192 27.82 1.01 -20.25
N LEU A 193 28.51 1.08 -19.11
CA LEU A 193 29.31 -0.01 -18.59
C LEU A 193 28.44 -1.23 -18.30
N GLN A 194 28.71 -2.34 -18.97
CA GLN A 194 27.90 -3.57 -18.88
C GLN A 194 27.81 -4.10 -17.43
N GLN A 195 28.91 -4.03 -16.67
CA GLN A 195 28.93 -4.43 -15.26
C GLN A 195 27.99 -3.58 -14.39
N ASP A 196 27.94 -2.27 -14.64
CA ASP A 196 27.05 -1.35 -13.93
C ASP A 196 25.59 -1.56 -14.34
N ARG A 197 25.33 -1.83 -15.63
CA ARG A 197 24.00 -2.19 -16.14
C ARG A 197 23.47 -3.44 -15.45
N GLN A 198 24.25 -4.53 -15.42
CA GLN A 198 23.88 -5.77 -14.74
C GLN A 198 23.60 -5.56 -13.24
N SER A 199 24.42 -4.72 -12.59
CA SER A 199 24.23 -4.40 -11.17
C SER A 199 22.93 -3.62 -10.93
N LEU A 200 22.58 -2.70 -11.83
CA LEU A 200 21.37 -1.90 -11.76
C LEU A 200 20.12 -2.71 -12.16
N GLU A 201 20.23 -3.62 -13.11
CA GLU A 201 19.18 -4.59 -13.49
C GLU A 201 18.78 -5.45 -12.29
N LYS A 202 19.75 -6.00 -11.54
CA LYS A 202 19.49 -6.74 -10.29
C LYS A 202 18.74 -5.90 -9.24
N VAL A 203 19.10 -4.62 -9.11
CA VAL A 203 18.40 -3.70 -8.18
C VAL A 203 16.96 -3.47 -8.63
N LEU A 204 16.75 -3.33 -9.94
CA LEU A 204 15.44 -3.14 -10.54
C LEU A 204 14.56 -4.39 -10.42
N GLU A 205 15.11 -5.58 -10.64
CA GLU A 205 14.44 -6.87 -10.41
C GLU A 205 13.97 -6.98 -8.96
N GLN A 206 14.88 -6.76 -8.00
CA GLN A 206 14.54 -6.77 -6.58
C GLN A 206 13.43 -5.76 -6.24
N MET A 207 13.47 -4.56 -6.83
CA MET A 207 12.45 -3.54 -6.60
C MET A 207 11.08 -3.95 -7.15
N ASN A 208 11.04 -4.60 -8.32
CA ASN A 208 9.80 -5.13 -8.89
C ASN A 208 9.26 -6.32 -8.09
N GLU A 209 10.12 -7.20 -7.60
CA GLU A 209 9.72 -8.29 -6.70
C GLU A 209 9.12 -7.75 -5.40
N ASN A 210 9.73 -6.71 -4.82
CA ASN A 210 9.18 -6.04 -3.64
C ASN A 210 7.79 -5.45 -3.90
N LEU A 211 7.58 -4.82 -5.07
CA LEU A 211 6.27 -4.30 -5.46
C LEU A 211 5.24 -5.40 -5.65
N ARG A 212 5.60 -6.51 -6.31
CA ARG A 212 4.73 -7.69 -6.43
C ARG A 212 4.36 -8.25 -5.05
N THR A 213 5.32 -8.35 -4.13
CA THR A 213 5.07 -8.81 -2.75
C THR A 213 4.06 -7.91 -2.02
N ILE A 214 4.18 -6.59 -2.20
CA ILE A 214 3.21 -5.63 -1.63
C ILE A 214 1.84 -5.83 -2.25
N ASP A 215 1.74 -5.91 -3.58
CA ASP A 215 0.49 -6.10 -4.31
C ASP A 215 -0.20 -7.41 -3.92
N ASP A 216 0.54 -8.52 -3.88
CA ASP A 216 0.05 -9.82 -3.43
C ASP A 216 -0.50 -9.76 -2.00
N SER A 217 0.12 -8.97 -1.12
CA SER A 217 -0.34 -8.81 0.27
C SER A 217 -1.64 -8.03 0.36
N VAL A 218 -1.78 -6.97 -0.45
CA VAL A 218 -3.01 -6.19 -0.55
C VAL A 218 -4.13 -7.05 -1.12
N GLN A 219 -3.86 -7.80 -2.19
CA GLN A 219 -4.81 -8.70 -2.81
C GLN A 219 -5.23 -9.84 -1.86
N TRP A 220 -4.28 -10.38 -1.08
CA TRP A 220 -4.56 -11.38 -0.06
C TRP A 220 -5.52 -10.85 1.01
N LEU A 221 -5.31 -9.62 1.50
CA LEU A 221 -6.19 -8.99 2.48
C LEU A 221 -7.62 -8.84 1.92
N HIS A 222 -7.76 -8.27 0.72
CA HIS A 222 -9.07 -8.09 0.08
C HIS A 222 -9.81 -9.43 -0.11
N ASN A 223 -9.09 -10.47 -0.55
CA ASN A 223 -9.64 -11.81 -0.63
C ASN A 223 -10.10 -12.29 0.76
N PHE A 224 -9.26 -12.15 1.79
CA PHE A 224 -9.59 -12.62 3.13
C PHE A 224 -10.80 -11.87 3.75
N GLU A 225 -10.90 -10.56 3.55
CA GLU A 225 -12.07 -9.76 3.95
C GLU A 225 -13.34 -10.22 3.21
N ARG A 226 -13.25 -10.50 1.91
CA ARG A 226 -14.36 -11.07 1.13
C ARG A 226 -14.79 -12.41 1.71
N LEU A 227 -13.85 -13.30 2.04
CA LEU A 227 -14.17 -14.59 2.67
C LEU A 227 -14.85 -14.43 4.03
N GLN A 228 -14.43 -13.46 4.85
CA GLN A 228 -15.09 -13.16 6.13
C GLN A 228 -16.53 -12.65 5.92
N GLN A 229 -16.76 -11.81 4.92
CA GLN A 229 -18.11 -11.37 4.56
C GLN A 229 -18.98 -12.56 4.14
N LEU A 230 -18.46 -13.43 3.27
CA LEU A 230 -19.16 -14.64 2.84
C LEU A 230 -19.49 -15.56 4.01
N GLN A 231 -18.55 -15.79 4.93
CA GLN A 231 -18.79 -16.60 6.12
C GLN A 231 -19.94 -16.06 6.99
N ARG A 232 -20.11 -14.74 7.07
CA ARG A 232 -21.22 -14.12 7.81
C ARG A 232 -22.56 -14.19 7.08
N GLN A 233 -22.54 -14.24 5.75
CA GLN A 233 -23.75 -14.25 4.90
C GLN A 233 -24.26 -15.66 4.65
N ILE A 234 -23.37 -16.66 4.59
CA ILE A 234 -23.73 -18.06 4.37
C ILE A 234 -24.31 -18.62 5.65
N VAL A 235 -25.56 -19.06 5.56
CA VAL A 235 -26.24 -19.77 6.64
C VAL A 235 -26.13 -21.26 6.36
N TRP A 236 -25.57 -21.98 7.33
CA TRP A 236 -25.49 -23.43 7.30
C TRP A 236 -26.70 -24.01 8.03
N PRO A 237 -27.61 -24.73 7.35
CA PRO A 237 -28.77 -25.34 8.01
C PRO A 237 -28.30 -26.37 9.03
N SER A 238 -28.90 -26.39 10.23
CA SER A 238 -28.58 -27.39 11.24
C SER A 238 -28.82 -28.82 10.74
N VAL A 239 -28.17 -29.83 11.34
CA VAL A 239 -28.40 -31.24 10.95
C VAL A 239 -29.88 -31.61 11.09
N THR A 240 -30.55 -31.05 12.10
CA THR A 240 -32.00 -31.17 12.33
C THR A 240 -32.87 -30.57 11.21
N GLU A 241 -32.41 -29.49 10.55
CA GLU A 241 -33.13 -28.89 9.42
C GLU A 241 -32.94 -29.68 8.12
N ILE A 242 -31.77 -30.29 7.95
CA ILE A 242 -31.44 -31.11 6.78
C ILE A 242 -32.18 -32.44 6.84
N GLU A 243 -32.20 -33.08 8.01
CA GLU A 243 -32.87 -34.36 8.25
C GLU A 243 -33.87 -34.28 9.42
N PRO A 244 -35.06 -33.69 9.20
CA PRO A 244 -36.06 -33.51 10.26
C PRO A 244 -36.64 -34.81 10.81
N LYS A 245 -36.42 -35.94 10.12
CA LYS A 245 -36.90 -37.28 10.51
C LYS A 245 -35.83 -38.14 11.19
N ALA A 246 -34.59 -37.67 11.28
CA ALA A 246 -33.52 -38.41 11.93
C ALA A 246 -33.70 -38.40 13.45
N PHE A 247 -33.56 -39.57 14.09
CA PHE A 247 -33.55 -39.66 15.54
C PHE A 247 -32.22 -39.14 16.09
N ILE A 248 -32.27 -38.07 16.88
CA ILE A 248 -31.09 -37.47 17.52
C ILE A 248 -31.26 -37.55 19.05
N PRO A 249 -30.41 -38.30 19.75
CA PRO A 249 -30.42 -38.36 21.21
C PRO A 249 -30.27 -36.97 21.86
N ASP A 250 -30.95 -36.74 22.99
CA ASP A 250 -31.00 -35.43 23.64
C ASP A 250 -29.61 -34.86 23.98
N PHE A 251 -28.68 -35.71 24.39
CA PHE A 251 -27.31 -35.30 24.73
C PHE A 251 -26.49 -34.81 23.51
N LEU A 252 -26.91 -35.16 22.28
CA LEU A 252 -26.25 -34.72 21.03
C LEU A 252 -26.92 -33.50 20.41
N LYS A 253 -28.16 -33.15 20.81
CA LYS A 253 -28.92 -32.04 20.19
C LYS A 253 -28.14 -30.72 20.17
N ASN A 254 -27.44 -30.41 21.26
CA ASN A 254 -26.64 -29.18 21.32
C ASN A 254 -25.43 -29.25 20.36
N ALA A 255 -24.79 -30.42 20.24
CA ALA A 255 -23.63 -30.61 19.36
C ALA A 255 -24.00 -30.53 17.87
N VAL A 256 -25.20 -31.00 17.47
CA VAL A 256 -25.67 -30.97 16.07
C VAL A 256 -26.52 -29.75 15.72
N SER A 257 -26.73 -28.85 16.69
CA SER A 257 -27.45 -27.58 16.49
C SER A 257 -26.70 -26.61 15.58
N LYS A 258 -25.38 -26.79 15.44
CA LYS A 258 -24.49 -26.02 14.56
C LYS A 258 -23.83 -26.95 13.56
N GLN A 259 -23.60 -26.47 12.36
CA GLN A 259 -22.77 -27.24 11.42
C GLN A 259 -21.29 -27.07 11.73
N PHE A 260 -20.56 -28.19 11.67
CA PHE A 260 -19.09 -28.18 11.79
C PHE A 260 -18.42 -27.28 10.75
N CYS A 261 -19.11 -26.97 9.64
CA CYS A 261 -18.62 -26.14 8.54
C CYS A 261 -18.89 -24.64 8.65
N GLU A 262 -19.49 -24.17 9.75
CA GLU A 262 -19.84 -22.76 9.92
C GLU A 262 -18.66 -21.79 9.75
N ASN A 263 -17.45 -22.23 10.10
CA ASN A 263 -16.23 -21.42 10.02
C ASN A 263 -15.28 -21.83 8.89
N PHE A 264 -15.71 -22.65 7.94
CA PHE A 264 -14.79 -23.09 6.89
C PHE A 264 -14.46 -21.98 5.91
N VAL A 265 -15.42 -21.13 5.54
CA VAL A 265 -15.30 -20.22 4.39
C VAL A 265 -14.10 -19.27 4.54
N ALA A 266 -13.92 -18.64 5.71
CA ALA A 266 -12.85 -17.69 5.99
C ALA A 266 -11.57 -18.40 6.49
N HIS A 267 -10.81 -18.96 5.54
CA HIS A 267 -9.52 -19.59 5.82
C HIS A 267 -8.35 -18.82 5.18
N PRO A 268 -7.22 -18.56 5.89
CA PRO A 268 -6.09 -17.76 5.37
C PRO A 268 -5.45 -18.26 4.07
N ARG A 269 -5.55 -19.56 3.78
CA ARG A 269 -5.01 -20.18 2.55
C ARG A 269 -6.02 -20.30 1.41
N ARG A 270 -7.28 -19.94 1.65
CA ARG A 270 -8.34 -20.06 0.66
C ARG A 270 -8.38 -18.80 -0.20
N LYS A 271 -8.59 -18.99 -1.51
CA LYS A 271 -8.76 -17.91 -2.48
C LYS A 271 -10.09 -18.10 -3.20
N LEU A 272 -10.90 -17.05 -3.22
CA LEU A 272 -12.09 -16.99 -4.07
C LEU A 272 -11.62 -16.71 -5.51
N LEU A 273 -11.87 -17.65 -6.41
CA LEU A 273 -11.50 -17.55 -7.82
C LEU A 273 -12.62 -16.91 -8.63
N HIS A 274 -13.84 -17.39 -8.42
CA HIS A 274 -15.04 -16.90 -9.11
C HIS A 274 -16.28 -17.00 -8.23
N GLU A 275 -17.25 -16.13 -8.49
CA GLU A 275 -18.58 -16.20 -7.88
C GLU A 275 -19.64 -15.76 -8.89
N GLY A 276 -20.84 -16.33 -8.83
CA GLY A 276 -21.92 -15.98 -9.75
C GLY A 276 -23.17 -16.83 -9.64
N TYR A 277 -24.23 -16.36 -10.32
CA TYR A 277 -25.49 -17.08 -10.45
C TYR A 277 -25.35 -18.23 -11.46
N LEU A 278 -25.84 -19.40 -11.08
CA LEU A 278 -25.93 -20.58 -11.93
C LEU A 278 -27.30 -21.23 -11.75
N GLU A 279 -27.69 -22.07 -12.70
CA GLU A 279 -28.87 -22.93 -12.58
C GLU A 279 -28.42 -24.38 -12.37
N PHE A 280 -28.97 -25.03 -11.35
CA PHE A 280 -28.75 -26.45 -11.09
C PHE A 280 -30.01 -27.25 -11.47
N ILE A 281 -29.83 -28.33 -12.23
CA ILE A 281 -30.92 -29.21 -12.66
C ILE A 281 -30.90 -30.45 -11.77
N GLU A 282 -31.89 -30.57 -10.89
CA GLU A 282 -32.07 -31.74 -10.02
C GLU A 282 -33.43 -32.38 -10.31
N ASN A 283 -33.44 -33.67 -10.67
CA ASN A 283 -34.66 -34.42 -11.02
C ASN A 283 -35.55 -33.72 -12.07
N GLY A 284 -34.93 -33.06 -13.06
CA GLY A 284 -35.62 -32.34 -14.13
C GLY A 284 -36.20 -30.98 -13.75
N ARG A 285 -35.92 -30.46 -12.55
CA ARG A 285 -36.30 -29.11 -12.11
C ARG A 285 -35.09 -28.19 -12.05
N ASN A 286 -35.18 -27.03 -12.69
CA ASN A 286 -34.18 -25.98 -12.57
C ASN A 286 -34.36 -25.28 -11.22
N SER A 287 -33.25 -25.09 -10.50
CA SER A 287 -33.18 -24.33 -9.27
C SER A 287 -32.06 -23.31 -9.35
N ASP A 288 -32.38 -22.05 -9.13
CA ASP A 288 -31.39 -20.97 -9.08
C ASP A 288 -30.46 -21.17 -7.89
N CYS A 289 -29.16 -21.10 -8.14
CA CYS A 289 -28.14 -21.14 -7.11
C CYS A 289 -27.13 -20.00 -7.31
N TYR A 290 -26.46 -19.64 -6.22
CA TYR A 290 -25.29 -18.77 -6.28
C TYR A 290 -24.08 -19.61 -5.87
N CYS A 291 -23.08 -19.66 -6.74
CA CYS A 291 -21.94 -20.54 -6.59
C CYS A 291 -20.67 -19.73 -6.32
N PHE A 292 -19.81 -20.29 -5.47
CA PHE A 292 -18.50 -19.75 -5.15
C PHE A 292 -17.46 -20.81 -5.47
N LEU A 293 -16.57 -20.50 -6.40
CA LEU A 293 -15.42 -21.33 -6.73
C LEU A 293 -14.21 -20.83 -5.96
N PHE A 294 -13.71 -21.67 -5.06
CA PHE A 294 -12.45 -21.45 -4.37
C PHE A 294 -11.35 -22.30 -4.98
N ASN A 295 -10.10 -22.06 -4.57
CA ASN A 295 -8.95 -22.85 -5.01
C ASN A 295 -8.94 -24.30 -4.51
N ASP A 296 -9.70 -24.61 -3.44
CA ASP A 296 -9.72 -25.91 -2.77
C ASP A 296 -11.14 -26.50 -2.61
N MET A 297 -12.18 -25.72 -2.91
CA MET A 297 -13.57 -26.17 -2.77
C MET A 297 -14.50 -25.45 -3.74
N PHE A 298 -15.63 -26.08 -4.08
CA PHE A 298 -16.73 -25.45 -4.81
C PHE A 298 -17.97 -25.44 -3.92
N LEU A 299 -18.49 -24.25 -3.64
CA LEU A 299 -19.64 -24.07 -2.76
C LEU A 299 -20.86 -23.66 -3.57
N VAL A 300 -21.93 -24.44 -3.47
CA VAL A 300 -23.23 -24.15 -4.09
C VAL A 300 -24.18 -23.69 -2.99
N THR A 301 -24.80 -22.52 -3.17
CA THR A 301 -25.75 -21.97 -2.21
C THR A 301 -27.13 -21.79 -2.84
N LYS A 302 -28.18 -21.99 -2.04
CA LYS A 302 -29.56 -21.66 -2.41
C LYS A 302 -29.88 -20.25 -1.90
N VAL A 303 -30.39 -19.39 -2.78
CA VAL A 303 -30.77 -18.03 -2.40
C VAL A 303 -32.04 -18.10 -1.55
N LYS A 304 -31.96 -17.72 -0.27
CA LYS A 304 -33.13 -17.62 0.59
C LYS A 304 -33.96 -16.42 0.13
N LYS A 305 -35.10 -16.66 -0.53
CA LYS A 305 -36.06 -15.60 -0.87
C LYS A 305 -36.50 -14.92 0.43
N VAL A 306 -36.03 -13.71 0.67
CA VAL A 306 -36.56 -12.87 1.75
C VAL A 306 -37.96 -12.47 1.30
N ALA A 307 -38.99 -13.01 1.98
CA ALA A 307 -40.35 -12.58 1.75
C ALA A 307 -40.42 -11.07 2.04
N SER A 308 -40.73 -10.26 1.03
CA SER A 308 -41.02 -8.85 1.22
C SER A 308 -42.20 -8.77 2.18
N LYS A 309 -41.97 -8.32 3.41
CA LYS A 309 -43.06 -7.86 4.26
C LYS A 309 -43.59 -6.58 3.63
N SER A 310 -44.57 -6.72 2.74
CA SER A 310 -45.44 -5.62 2.35
C SER A 310 -46.11 -5.10 3.62
N LYS A 311 -45.79 -3.87 4.01
CA LYS A 311 -46.64 -3.04 4.84
C LYS A 311 -47.34 -2.06 3.92
#